data_AF-A0AA85EK36-F1
#
_entry.id   AF-A0AA85EK36-F1
#
_cell.length_a   1.000
_cell.length_b   1.000
_cell.length_c   1.000
_cell.angle_alpha   90.00
_cell.angle_beta   90.00
_cell.angle_gamma   90.00
#
_symmetry.space_group_name_H-M   'P 1'
#
loop_
_entity.id
_entity.type
_entity.pdbx_description
1 polymer ?
#
loop_
_entity_poly.entity_id
_entity_poly.type
_entity_poly.pdbx_seq_one_letter_code
_entity_poly.pdbx_strand_id
1 'polypeptide(L)'
;MTLVRYLDNPGSYFVFLKHIDETERSIQKRGSEIPETITQLQEDYYLNREVIVSHWDSCISALKWEHRQALRTFVVSYEGHINSLPTNGDLKDNYDPFASYDVNSNDDNPEPRYLTRDKSNTNSSKTLNSLLKKSSTMNNQAISKRTDHIPLSETFTVQLGRQLRTMFNFRLIRLDPSEFITTTRFRLQENHLLNDDWLAERMNNALNVYSNNLNGLMILVDKRINSFRGIKKILADACEQSTELHFPEFGSQLESIQETVNRLGSRHGISTVKSKCDCYEPVHGDVLITKHSNLISSTGDGINVVFQVVFDEDYESNNNIRIPSSLHNAISAVLRTCFDYDITTLSLPLLLVSSVSENMDKSWRAKRVETVLKAVKGALMELITWRGPNLRSIQFLAPSWITDEELNVFRQIISNSFLQPNPLIVV
;
A
#
# COMPACT_ATOMS: atom_id res chain seq x y z
N MET A 1 10.10 -21.59 -22.22
CA MET A 1 9.19 -22.60 -21.66
C MET A 1 9.89 -23.34 -20.53
N THR A 2 10.01 -22.72 -19.35
CA THR A 2 10.33 -23.41 -18.09
C THR A 2 9.97 -22.43 -16.97
N LEU A 3 8.84 -22.63 -16.30
CA LEU A 3 8.55 -21.96 -15.05
C LEU A 3 7.67 -22.87 -14.20
N VAL A 4 8.30 -23.85 -13.54
CA VAL A 4 7.67 -24.62 -12.46
C VAL A 4 8.77 -24.97 -11.46
N ARG A 5 8.87 -24.18 -10.39
CA ARG A 5 9.31 -24.61 -9.05
C ARG A 5 8.83 -23.56 -8.07
N TYR A 6 7.78 -23.88 -7.32
CA TYR A 6 7.54 -23.49 -5.93
C TYR A 6 6.08 -23.80 -5.59
N LEU A 7 5.80 -25.08 -5.35
CA LEU A 7 4.64 -25.54 -4.56
C LEU A 7 5.06 -26.89 -3.96
N ASP A 8 5.64 -26.88 -2.77
CA ASP A 8 5.99 -28.11 -2.04
C ASP A 8 4.71 -28.76 -1.47
N ASN A 9 3.92 -29.37 -2.36
CA ASN A 9 2.94 -30.37 -1.97
C ASN A 9 2.94 -31.52 -3.02
N PRO A 10 3.57 -32.66 -2.72
CA PRO A 10 3.79 -33.74 -3.71
C PRO A 10 2.48 -34.36 -4.23
N GLY A 11 1.36 -34.22 -3.50
CA GLY A 11 0.05 -34.68 -3.96
C GLY A 11 -0.54 -33.84 -5.10
N SER A 12 -0.34 -32.52 -5.08
CA SER A 12 -0.92 -31.61 -6.08
C SER A 12 -0.22 -31.71 -7.44
N TYR A 13 1.10 -31.96 -7.44
CA TYR A 13 1.86 -32.21 -8.67
C TYR A 13 1.43 -33.51 -9.37
N PHE A 14 1.13 -34.55 -8.60
CA PHE A 14 0.72 -35.84 -9.15
C PHE A 14 -0.64 -35.78 -9.86
N VAL A 15 -1.59 -35.01 -9.32
CA VAL A 15 -2.92 -34.85 -9.90
C VAL A 15 -2.85 -34.04 -11.21
N PHE A 16 -2.05 -32.96 -11.23
CA PHE A 16 -1.96 -32.08 -12.39
C PHE A 16 -1.25 -32.74 -13.59
N LEU A 17 -0.15 -33.47 -13.33
CA LEU A 17 0.57 -34.18 -14.39
C LEU A 17 -0.24 -35.34 -14.98
N LYS A 18 -1.01 -36.06 -14.14
CA LYS A 18 -1.89 -37.14 -14.61
C LYS A 18 -3.01 -36.61 -15.53
N HIS A 19 -3.54 -35.43 -15.24
CA HIS A 19 -4.61 -34.79 -16.01
C HIS A 19 -4.13 -34.33 -17.40
N ILE A 20 -2.89 -33.81 -17.50
CA ILE A 20 -2.28 -33.42 -18.77
C ILE A 20 -2.05 -34.64 -19.67
N ASP A 21 -1.49 -35.73 -19.12
CA ASP A 21 -1.23 -36.97 -19.86
C ASP A 21 -2.53 -37.66 -20.35
N GLU A 22 -3.60 -37.62 -19.54
CA GLU A 22 -4.91 -38.18 -19.91
C GLU A 22 -5.61 -37.34 -20.99
N THR A 23 -5.45 -36.02 -20.93
CA THR A 23 -5.98 -35.08 -21.93
C THR A 23 -5.24 -35.25 -23.27
N GLU A 24 -3.91 -35.35 -23.24
CA GLU A 24 -3.08 -35.54 -24.44
C GLU A 24 -3.35 -36.89 -25.12
N ARG A 25 -3.52 -37.97 -24.34
CA ARG A 25 -3.91 -39.30 -24.87
C ARG A 25 -5.31 -39.31 -25.47
N SER A 26 -6.25 -38.55 -24.91
CA SER A 26 -7.63 -38.49 -25.41
C SER A 26 -7.73 -37.75 -26.73
N ILE A 27 -6.92 -36.69 -26.91
CA ILE A 27 -6.80 -35.95 -28.17
C ILE A 27 -6.14 -36.81 -29.26
N GLN A 28 -5.12 -37.61 -28.91
CA GLN A 28 -4.44 -38.48 -29.89
C GLN A 28 -5.28 -39.68 -30.35
N LYS A 29 -6.19 -40.20 -29.52
CA LYS A 29 -6.99 -41.41 -29.85
C LYS A 29 -8.24 -41.16 -30.70
N ARG A 30 -8.80 -39.94 -30.74
CA ARG A 30 -10.13 -39.66 -31.31
C ARG A 30 -10.15 -38.65 -32.46
N GLY A 31 -9.15 -38.70 -33.34
CA GLY A 31 -9.00 -37.78 -34.47
C GLY A 31 -10.08 -37.79 -35.56
N SER A 32 -11.21 -38.49 -35.40
CA SER A 32 -12.26 -38.59 -36.42
C SER A 32 -13.55 -37.80 -36.10
N GLU A 33 -13.82 -37.47 -34.83
CA GLU A 33 -15.04 -36.77 -34.40
C GLU A 33 -14.68 -35.64 -33.42
N ILE A 34 -14.01 -34.64 -33.99
CA ILE A 34 -13.44 -33.49 -33.27
C ILE A 34 -14.51 -32.72 -32.45
N PRO A 35 -15.75 -32.47 -32.93
CA PRO A 35 -16.73 -31.71 -32.18
C PRO A 35 -17.24 -32.42 -30.92
N GLU A 36 -17.54 -33.72 -31.00
CA GLU A 36 -18.01 -34.51 -29.87
C GLU A 36 -16.91 -34.72 -28.82
N THR A 37 -15.67 -34.86 -29.27
CA THR A 37 -14.50 -34.96 -28.40
C THR A 37 -14.24 -33.66 -27.63
N ILE A 38 -14.46 -32.49 -28.25
CA ILE A 38 -14.31 -31.19 -27.57
C ILE A 38 -15.41 -31.00 -26.52
N THR A 39 -16.66 -31.34 -26.83
CA THR A 39 -17.78 -31.21 -25.87
C THR A 39 -17.59 -32.13 -24.67
N GLN A 40 -17.16 -33.38 -24.86
CA GLN A 40 -16.85 -34.31 -23.77
C GLN A 40 -15.66 -33.84 -22.92
N LEU A 41 -14.60 -33.31 -23.55
CA LEU A 41 -13.47 -32.73 -22.82
C LEU A 41 -13.85 -31.49 -22.02
N GLN A 42 -14.82 -30.70 -22.50
CA GLN A 42 -15.37 -29.56 -21.75
C GLN A 42 -16.16 -30.03 -20.53
N GLU A 43 -17.05 -31.02 -20.69
CA GLU A 43 -17.81 -31.60 -19.58
C GLU A 43 -16.88 -32.21 -18.51
N ASP A 44 -15.87 -32.98 -18.93
CA ASP A 44 -14.86 -33.55 -18.03
C ASP A 44 -14.01 -32.46 -17.35
N TYR A 45 -13.70 -31.36 -18.03
CA TYR A 45 -13.01 -30.22 -17.41
C TYR A 45 -13.87 -29.57 -16.31
N TYR A 46 -15.17 -29.38 -16.54
CA TYR A 46 -16.07 -28.78 -15.55
C TYR A 46 -16.25 -29.68 -14.33
N LEU A 47 -16.45 -30.99 -14.53
CA LEU A 47 -16.54 -31.97 -13.43
C LEU A 47 -15.24 -32.04 -12.62
N ASN A 48 -14.09 -32.10 -13.28
CA ASN A 48 -12.79 -32.13 -12.58
C ASN A 48 -12.51 -30.81 -11.85
N ARG A 49 -12.94 -29.67 -12.41
CA ARG A 49 -12.84 -28.37 -11.74
C ARG A 49 -13.67 -28.34 -10.46
N GLU A 50 -14.90 -28.86 -10.47
CA GLU A 50 -15.72 -28.93 -9.25
C GLU A 50 -15.11 -29.82 -8.17
N VAL A 51 -14.54 -30.98 -8.57
CA VAL A 51 -13.85 -31.87 -7.62
C VAL A 51 -12.62 -31.20 -7.01
N ILE A 52 -11.83 -30.49 -7.83
CA ILE A 52 -10.65 -29.75 -7.36
C ILE A 52 -11.07 -28.60 -6.44
N VAL A 53 -12.09 -27.82 -6.82
CA VAL A 53 -12.61 -26.72 -5.99
C VAL A 53 -13.15 -27.25 -4.66
N SER A 54 -13.92 -28.34 -4.68
CA SER A 54 -14.44 -28.98 -3.46
C SER A 54 -13.32 -29.49 -2.55
N HIS A 55 -12.27 -30.08 -3.13
CA HIS A 55 -11.09 -30.50 -2.38
C HIS A 55 -10.37 -29.30 -1.73
N TRP A 56 -10.17 -28.21 -2.47
CA TRP A 56 -9.57 -26.98 -1.94
C TRP A 56 -10.43 -26.35 -0.84
N ASP A 57 -11.75 -26.29 -1.01
CA ASP A 57 -12.67 -25.79 0.01
C ASP A 57 -12.64 -26.65 1.29
N SER A 58 -12.49 -27.96 1.14
CA SER A 58 -12.30 -28.88 2.26
C SER A 58 -10.98 -28.63 3.00
N CYS A 59 -9.86 -28.50 2.27
CA CYS A 59 -8.55 -28.18 2.84
C CYS A 59 -8.55 -26.82 3.56
N ILE A 60 -9.15 -25.79 2.95
CA ILE A 60 -9.30 -24.46 3.55
C ILE A 60 -10.15 -24.54 4.82
N SER A 61 -11.22 -25.33 4.81
CA SER A 61 -12.08 -25.53 5.97
C SER A 61 -11.39 -26.25 7.12
N ALA A 62 -10.55 -27.26 6.81
CA ALA A 62 -9.72 -27.96 7.77
C ALA A 62 -8.69 -27.03 8.41
N LEU A 63 -7.98 -26.23 7.60
CA LEU A 63 -7.02 -25.22 8.08
C LEU A 63 -7.70 -24.16 8.95
N LYS A 64 -8.88 -23.67 8.55
CA LYS A 64 -9.68 -22.75 9.36
C LYS A 64 -10.09 -23.39 10.69
N TRP A 65 -10.40 -24.69 10.70
CA TRP A 65 -10.73 -25.41 11.93
C TRP A 65 -9.51 -25.56 12.85
N GLU A 66 -8.36 -25.96 12.31
CA GLU A 66 -7.11 -26.09 13.05
C GLU A 66 -6.65 -24.76 13.64
N HIS A 67 -6.71 -23.67 12.86
CA HIS A 67 -6.40 -22.33 13.34
C HIS A 67 -7.33 -21.88 14.47
N ARG A 68 -8.63 -22.20 14.37
CA ARG A 68 -9.59 -21.94 15.46
C ARG A 68 -9.29 -22.76 16.71
N GLN A 69 -8.80 -23.99 16.58
CA GLN A 69 -8.39 -24.79 17.73
C GLN A 69 -7.13 -24.22 18.37
N ALA A 70 -6.11 -23.87 17.57
CA ALA A 70 -4.89 -23.25 18.07
C ALA A 70 -5.16 -21.94 18.82
N LEU A 71 -6.04 -21.08 18.28
CA LEU A 71 -6.46 -19.85 18.94
C LEU A 71 -7.20 -20.13 20.25
N ARG A 72 -8.11 -21.12 20.28
CA ARG A 72 -8.82 -21.52 21.51
C ARG A 72 -7.85 -22.03 22.57
N THR A 73 -6.91 -22.89 22.18
CA THR A 73 -5.89 -23.41 23.09
C THR A 73 -5.01 -22.29 23.63
N PHE A 74 -4.63 -21.33 22.79
CA PHE A 74 -3.86 -20.14 23.22
C PHE A 74 -4.65 -19.28 24.22
N VAL A 75 -5.91 -18.95 23.93
CA VAL A 75 -6.76 -18.16 24.84
C VAL A 75 -6.96 -18.87 26.17
N VAL A 76 -7.24 -20.18 26.16
CA VAL A 76 -7.38 -20.97 27.40
C VAL A 76 -6.07 -21.03 28.19
N SER A 77 -4.93 -21.16 27.51
CA SER A 77 -3.60 -21.10 28.14
C SER A 77 -3.34 -19.72 28.75
N TYR A 78 -3.75 -18.65 28.07
CA TYR A 78 -3.55 -17.27 28.49
C TYR A 78 -4.45 -16.91 29.69
N GLU A 79 -5.73 -17.28 29.65
CA GLU A 79 -6.65 -17.14 30.78
C GLU A 79 -6.20 -17.99 31.98
N GLY A 80 -5.70 -19.20 31.75
CA GLY A 80 -5.07 -20.03 32.77
C GLY A 80 -3.85 -19.35 33.39
N HIS A 81 -3.05 -18.65 32.59
CA HIS A 81 -1.90 -17.89 33.08
C HIS A 81 -2.33 -16.67 33.91
N ILE A 82 -3.33 -15.92 33.46
CA ILE A 82 -3.89 -14.78 34.21
C ILE A 82 -4.51 -15.23 35.54
N ASN A 83 -5.20 -16.37 35.56
CA ASN A 83 -5.79 -16.92 36.79
C ASN A 83 -4.75 -17.57 37.72
N SER A 84 -3.54 -17.85 37.23
CA SER A 84 -2.41 -18.36 38.02
C SER A 84 -1.49 -17.27 38.58
N LEU A 85 -1.66 -16.02 38.14
CA LEU A 85 -1.00 -14.87 38.76
C LEU A 85 -1.55 -14.70 40.18
N PRO A 86 -0.71 -14.44 41.20
CA PRO A 86 -1.19 -14.22 42.54
C PRO A 86 -2.15 -13.03 42.55
N THR A 87 -3.41 -13.27 42.94
CA THR A 87 -4.35 -12.21 43.29
C THR A 87 -3.79 -11.48 44.50
N ASN A 88 -3.02 -10.41 44.26
CA ASN A 88 -2.47 -9.56 45.30
C ASN A 88 -3.59 -8.88 46.07
N GLY A 89 -4.06 -9.53 47.14
CA GLY A 89 -4.93 -8.94 48.15
C GLY A 89 -4.24 -7.88 49.01
N ASP A 90 -2.90 -7.79 48.97
CA ASP A 90 -2.13 -7.07 50.00
C ASP A 90 -1.27 -5.90 49.47
N LEU A 91 -1.51 -5.41 48.24
CA LEU A 91 -0.78 -4.23 47.73
C LEU A 91 -1.46 -2.89 48.07
N LYS A 92 -2.58 -2.90 48.79
CA LYS A 92 -3.27 -1.66 49.18
C LYS A 92 -2.67 -0.97 50.40
N ASP A 93 -1.89 -1.69 51.21
CA ASP A 93 -1.38 -1.18 52.48
C ASP A 93 0.06 -0.62 52.40
N ASN A 94 0.71 -0.69 51.23
CA ASN A 94 2.08 -0.19 51.02
C ASN A 94 2.24 0.65 49.74
N TYR A 95 1.14 1.18 49.19
CA TYR A 95 1.23 2.14 48.11
C TYR A 95 1.23 3.56 48.69
N ASP A 96 2.42 4.17 48.79
CA ASP A 96 2.55 5.59 49.10
C ASP A 96 2.17 6.41 47.85
N PRO A 97 1.03 7.12 47.85
CA PRO A 97 0.53 7.82 46.67
C PRO A 97 1.39 9.02 46.25
N PHE A 98 2.46 9.35 46.98
CA PHE A 98 3.29 10.54 46.77
C PHE A 98 4.73 10.25 46.36
N ALA A 99 5.08 9.00 46.04
CA ALA A 99 6.38 8.66 45.47
C ALA A 99 6.48 9.07 43.99
N SER A 100 6.47 10.38 43.74
CA SER A 100 6.84 11.02 42.49
C SER A 100 7.62 12.29 42.85
N TYR A 101 8.91 12.14 43.10
CA TYR A 101 9.84 13.26 43.04
C TYR A 101 10.60 13.15 41.73
N ASP A 102 10.27 14.00 40.77
CA ASP A 102 11.24 14.41 39.76
C ASP A 102 11.74 15.81 40.13
N VAL A 103 12.96 15.84 40.65
CA VAL A 103 14.07 16.69 40.22
C VAL A 103 13.68 18.00 39.52
N ASN A 104 13.27 19.02 40.28
CA ASN A 104 13.81 20.36 40.07
C ASN A 104 13.61 21.26 41.29
N SER A 105 14.66 21.97 41.65
CA SER A 105 14.74 22.84 42.81
C SER A 105 13.81 24.07 42.73
N ASN A 106 13.36 24.50 43.91
CA ASN A 106 12.74 25.79 44.29
C ASN A 106 11.22 25.79 44.48
N ASP A 107 10.77 25.32 45.66
CA ASP A 107 9.64 25.95 46.35
C ASP A 107 9.85 25.88 47.87
N ASP A 108 9.80 27.04 48.54
CA ASP A 108 10.14 27.27 49.94
C ASP A 108 8.89 27.29 50.85
N ASN A 109 7.86 26.46 50.61
CA ASN A 109 6.81 26.22 51.62
C ASN A 109 5.88 25.02 51.31
N PRO A 110 5.88 23.92 52.10
CA PRO A 110 4.95 22.81 51.91
C PRO A 110 3.83 22.82 52.96
N GLU A 111 2.62 23.27 52.61
CA GLU A 111 1.41 22.89 53.35
C GLU A 111 0.26 22.49 52.40
N PRO A 112 -0.31 21.28 52.53
CA PRO A 112 -1.45 20.84 51.72
C PRO A 112 -2.80 21.31 52.31
N ARG A 113 -3.58 22.05 51.53
CA ARG A 113 -4.97 22.43 51.85
C ARG A 113 -5.95 21.30 51.47
N TYR A 114 -6.63 20.73 52.46
CA TYR A 114 -7.71 19.75 52.26
C TYR A 114 -9.06 20.44 51.96
N LEU A 115 -9.86 19.87 51.05
CA LEU A 115 -11.30 20.09 50.96
C LEU A 115 -12.05 18.76 51.04
N THR A 116 -12.88 18.64 52.07
CA THR A 116 -13.71 17.50 52.46
C THR A 116 -14.91 17.31 51.53
N ARG A 117 -15.27 16.05 51.29
CA ARG A 117 -16.41 15.60 50.47
C ARG A 117 -17.59 15.25 51.37
N ASP A 118 -18.71 15.93 51.23
CA ASP A 118 -19.99 15.52 51.83
C ASP A 118 -20.96 14.95 50.79
N LYS A 119 -21.63 13.87 51.21
CA LYS A 119 -22.69 13.15 50.49
C LYS A 119 -24.05 13.76 50.84
N SER A 120 -24.87 14.08 49.84
CA SER A 120 -26.32 13.87 49.95
C SER A 120 -26.97 13.75 48.57
N ASN A 121 -28.04 12.96 48.57
CA ASN A 121 -28.79 12.42 47.45
C ASN A 121 -30.00 13.34 47.19
N THR A 122 -30.31 13.74 45.94
CA THR A 122 -31.69 14.02 45.49
C THR A 122 -31.78 14.13 43.97
N ASN A 123 -32.85 13.54 43.44
CA ASN A 123 -33.24 13.51 42.04
C ASN A 123 -33.41 14.92 41.43
N SER A 124 -32.90 15.14 40.22
CA SER A 124 -33.67 15.81 39.17
C SER A 124 -32.97 15.70 37.82
N SER A 125 -33.66 15.06 36.88
CA SER A 125 -33.44 15.16 35.45
C SER A 125 -33.45 16.62 35.01
N LYS A 126 -32.30 17.12 34.51
CA LYS A 126 -32.16 18.18 33.49
C LYS A 126 -30.67 18.42 33.23
N THR A 127 -30.34 18.78 31.99
CA THR A 127 -29.06 19.36 31.51
C THR A 127 -28.00 18.42 30.94
N LEU A 128 -28.32 17.73 29.83
CA LEU A 128 -27.33 17.21 28.88
C LEU A 128 -26.81 18.27 27.88
N ASN A 129 -27.23 19.54 28.03
CA ASN A 129 -26.93 20.62 27.08
C ASN A 129 -25.84 21.62 27.56
N SER A 130 -25.13 21.36 28.66
CA SER A 130 -24.11 22.28 29.21
C SER A 130 -22.66 21.81 29.06
N LEU A 131 -22.40 20.59 28.59
CA LEU A 131 -21.04 20.05 28.39
C LEU A 131 -20.46 20.29 26.98
N LEU A 132 -21.25 20.86 26.06
CA LEU A 132 -20.80 21.23 24.71
C LEU A 132 -20.24 22.67 24.59
N LYS A 133 -20.04 23.39 25.71
CA LYS A 133 -19.61 24.81 25.69
C LYS A 133 -18.42 25.16 26.59
N LYS A 134 -17.68 24.18 27.11
CA LYS A 134 -16.45 24.42 27.91
C LYS A 134 -15.28 23.56 27.42
N SER A 135 -14.78 23.88 26.24
CA SER A 135 -13.44 23.46 25.80
C SER A 135 -12.80 24.54 24.92
N SER A 136 -13.02 25.81 25.26
CA SER A 136 -12.42 26.95 24.58
C SER A 136 -11.83 27.93 25.58
N THR A 137 -10.78 27.54 26.31
CA THR A 137 -9.79 28.51 26.83
C THR A 137 -8.51 27.83 27.34
N MET A 138 -7.39 28.17 26.67
CA MET A 138 -5.99 28.21 27.14
C MET A 138 -5.15 26.91 27.21
N ASN A 139 -4.27 26.73 26.21
CA ASN A 139 -2.87 27.18 26.34
C ASN A 139 -2.19 27.28 24.95
N ASN A 140 -2.17 28.51 24.42
CA ASN A 140 -1.38 28.91 23.26
C ASN A 140 -0.02 29.40 23.75
N GLN A 141 1.04 28.59 23.63
CA GLN A 141 2.44 29.04 23.52
C GLN A 141 3.37 27.82 23.41
N ALA A 142 3.41 27.21 22.22
CA ALA A 142 4.51 26.37 21.69
C ALA A 142 4.25 25.85 20.26
N ILE A 143 3.10 26.15 19.63
CA ILE A 143 2.81 25.72 18.25
C ILE A 143 3.37 26.78 17.28
N SER A 144 4.66 26.66 16.99
CA SER A 144 5.29 27.39 15.89
C SER A 144 5.20 26.55 14.62
N LYS A 145 4.28 26.96 13.73
CA LYS A 145 4.31 26.79 12.26
C LYS A 145 4.36 25.36 11.70
N ARG A 146 3.23 24.65 11.70
CA ARG A 146 2.84 23.78 10.56
C ARG A 146 1.35 23.99 10.32
N THR A 147 1.00 24.39 9.11
CA THR A 147 -0.39 24.63 8.70
C THR A 147 -1.16 23.32 8.70
N ASP A 148 -2.19 23.21 9.53
CA ASP A 148 -3.21 22.16 9.49
C ASP A 148 -4.03 22.28 8.19
N HIS A 149 -3.47 21.83 7.07
CA HIS A 149 -4.27 21.61 5.87
C HIS A 149 -4.80 20.17 5.94
N ILE A 150 -6.10 20.04 6.19
CA ILE A 150 -6.85 18.80 5.90
C ILE A 150 -6.45 18.33 4.50
N PRO A 151 -6.07 17.05 4.30
CA PRO A 151 -5.66 16.56 2.98
C PRO A 151 -6.80 16.78 1.98
N LEU A 152 -6.62 17.77 1.11
CA LEU A 152 -7.59 18.09 0.07
C LEU A 152 -7.51 16.99 -0.99
N SER A 153 -8.56 16.18 -1.05
CA SER A 153 -8.71 15.07 -1.98
C SER A 153 -9.90 15.31 -2.89
N GLU A 154 -9.67 15.32 -4.20
CA GLU A 154 -10.71 15.47 -5.21
C GLU A 154 -10.74 14.25 -6.13
N THR A 155 -11.93 13.83 -6.56
CA THR A 155 -12.11 12.67 -7.43
C THR A 155 -12.75 13.07 -8.76
N PHE A 156 -12.26 12.48 -9.84
CA PHE A 156 -12.70 12.68 -11.22
C PHE A 156 -13.04 11.33 -11.81
N THR A 157 -14.17 11.24 -12.50
CA THR A 157 -14.52 10.05 -13.27
C THR A 157 -14.16 10.31 -14.73
N VAL A 158 -13.22 9.52 -15.24
CA VAL A 158 -12.67 9.66 -16.60
C VAL A 158 -13.08 8.47 -17.44
N GLN A 159 -13.48 8.71 -18.69
CA GLN A 159 -13.71 7.64 -19.67
C GLN A 159 -12.55 7.61 -20.67
N LEU A 160 -11.85 6.48 -20.77
CA LEU A 160 -10.76 6.26 -21.72
C LEU A 160 -11.08 5.11 -22.67
N GLY A 161 -10.79 5.31 -23.95
CA GLY A 161 -11.00 4.32 -24.99
C GLY A 161 -11.50 4.94 -26.29
N ARG A 162 -11.23 4.28 -27.42
CA ARG A 162 -11.70 4.73 -28.74
C ARG A 162 -13.13 4.27 -29.03
N GLN A 163 -13.38 2.98 -28.86
CA GLN A 163 -14.67 2.35 -29.14
C GLN A 163 -15.34 1.88 -27.84
N LEU A 164 -14.66 0.99 -27.10
CA LEU A 164 -15.07 0.62 -25.74
C LEU A 164 -14.45 1.60 -24.75
N ARG A 165 -15.29 2.37 -24.05
CA ARG A 165 -14.85 3.33 -23.03
C ARG A 165 -14.79 2.65 -21.67
N THR A 166 -13.60 2.60 -21.10
CA THR A 166 -13.35 2.17 -19.72
C THR A 166 -13.40 3.35 -18.78
N MET A 167 -14.09 3.17 -17.66
CA MET A 167 -14.19 4.16 -16.59
C MET A 167 -13.03 4.03 -15.62
N PHE A 168 -12.33 5.13 -15.35
CA PHE A 168 -11.33 5.23 -14.30
C PHE A 168 -11.72 6.30 -13.29
N ASN A 169 -11.48 6.01 -12.02
CA ASN A 169 -11.62 6.98 -10.94
C ASN A 169 -10.25 7.58 -10.63
N PHE A 170 -10.02 8.80 -11.11
CA PHE A 170 -8.81 9.54 -10.77
C PHE A 170 -9.02 10.31 -9.50
N ARG A 171 -8.03 10.30 -8.60
CA ARG A 171 -8.06 11.06 -7.37
C ARG A 171 -6.83 11.95 -7.29
N LEU A 172 -7.00 13.25 -7.09
CA LEU A 172 -5.91 14.17 -6.80
C LEU A 172 -5.88 14.36 -5.28
N ILE A 173 -4.76 14.02 -4.64
CA ILE A 173 -4.59 14.12 -3.19
C ILE A 173 -3.41 15.06 -2.92
N ARG A 174 -3.61 16.11 -2.13
CA ARG A 174 -2.50 16.90 -1.57
C ARG A 174 -1.86 16.12 -0.42
N LEU A 175 -0.87 15.30 -0.75
CA LEU A 175 -0.07 14.57 0.20
C LEU A 175 1.20 14.07 -0.46
N ASP A 176 2.34 14.25 0.20
CA ASP A 176 3.62 13.70 -0.29
C ASP A 176 3.61 12.16 -0.20
N PRO A 177 4.13 11.42 -1.19
CA PRO A 177 4.41 9.99 -1.05
C PRO A 177 5.08 9.59 0.27
N SER A 178 5.99 10.41 0.81
CA SER A 178 6.60 10.12 2.12
C SER A 178 5.59 10.22 3.27
N GLU A 179 4.69 11.21 3.25
CA GLU A 179 3.65 11.41 4.26
C GLU A 179 2.53 10.35 4.14
N PHE A 180 2.28 9.87 2.92
CA PHE A 180 1.36 8.77 2.63
C PHE A 180 1.78 7.47 3.33
N ILE A 181 3.09 7.25 3.49
CA ILE A 181 3.67 6.12 4.25
C ILE A 181 3.85 6.47 5.74
N THR A 182 4.12 7.72 6.09
CA THR A 182 4.49 8.11 7.47
C THR A 182 3.28 8.29 8.39
N THR A 183 2.10 8.62 7.88
CA THR A 183 0.89 8.81 8.72
C THR A 183 0.51 7.54 9.49
N THR A 184 0.97 6.36 9.06
CA THR A 184 0.96 5.13 9.86
C THR A 184 1.60 5.33 11.24
N ARG A 185 2.64 6.18 11.37
CA ARG A 185 3.32 6.55 12.63
C ARG A 185 2.53 7.52 13.51
N PHE A 186 1.91 8.54 12.93
CA PHE A 186 1.24 9.57 13.73
C PHE A 186 -0.03 9.02 14.40
N ARG A 187 -0.77 8.12 13.72
CA ARG A 187 -1.87 7.38 14.34
C ARG A 187 -1.43 6.47 15.50
N LEU A 188 -0.17 6.01 15.49
CA LEU A 188 0.39 5.18 16.57
C LEU A 188 0.78 5.99 17.82
N GLN A 189 1.11 7.28 17.68
CA GLN A 189 1.60 8.09 18.80
C GLN A 189 0.52 8.91 19.51
N GLU A 190 -0.56 9.33 18.84
CA GLU A 190 -1.58 10.17 19.48
C GLU A 190 -2.62 9.41 20.32
N ASN A 191 -2.71 8.08 20.18
CA ASN A 191 -3.73 7.29 20.88
C ASN A 191 -3.11 6.21 21.79
N HIS A 192 -2.61 6.62 22.96
CA HIS A 192 -2.30 5.73 24.09
C HIS A 192 -3.55 5.20 24.83
N LEU A 193 -4.73 5.27 24.20
CA LEU A 193 -5.90 4.51 24.61
C LEU A 193 -5.94 3.27 23.71
N LEU A 194 -5.82 2.10 24.33
CA LEU A 194 -5.88 0.78 23.71
C LEU A 194 -7.11 0.67 22.80
N ASN A 195 -6.97 0.98 21.52
CA ASN A 195 -8.09 0.96 20.57
C ASN A 195 -8.02 -0.34 19.77
N ASP A 196 -8.96 -1.24 20.06
CA ASP A 196 -9.25 -2.43 19.25
C ASP A 196 -9.36 -2.12 17.74
N ASP A 197 -9.74 -0.87 17.40
CA ASP A 197 -9.82 -0.35 16.03
C ASP A 197 -8.49 -0.40 15.27
N TRP A 198 -7.34 -0.16 15.92
CA TRP A 198 -6.04 -0.18 15.22
C TRP A 198 -5.63 -1.61 14.83
N LEU A 199 -5.82 -2.56 15.74
CA LEU A 199 -5.57 -3.97 15.44
C LEU A 199 -6.54 -4.44 14.36
N ALA A 200 -7.81 -4.03 14.41
CA ALA A 200 -8.79 -4.32 13.38
C ALA A 200 -8.41 -3.75 12.01
N GLU A 201 -7.97 -2.48 11.92
CA GLU A 201 -7.45 -1.88 10.69
C GLU A 201 -6.26 -2.68 10.14
N ARG A 202 -5.32 -3.07 11.02
CA ARG A 202 -4.15 -3.88 10.63
C ARG A 202 -4.52 -5.27 10.14
N MET A 203 -5.42 -5.96 10.83
CA MET A 203 -5.89 -7.29 10.42
C MET A 203 -6.69 -7.20 9.11
N ASN A 204 -7.52 -6.17 8.95
CA ASN A 204 -8.27 -5.93 7.73
C ASN A 204 -7.33 -5.67 6.54
N ASN A 205 -6.24 -4.92 6.74
CA ASN A 205 -5.21 -4.73 5.72
C ASN A 205 -4.49 -6.04 5.35
N ALA A 206 -4.09 -6.84 6.34
CA ALA A 206 -3.47 -8.12 6.08
C ALA A 206 -4.39 -9.04 5.26
N LEU A 207 -5.69 -9.03 5.57
CA LEU A 207 -6.71 -9.76 4.79
C LEU A 207 -6.97 -9.14 3.41
N ASN A 208 -6.72 -7.84 3.22
CA ASN A 208 -6.92 -7.16 1.94
C ASN A 208 -6.01 -7.71 0.83
N VAL A 209 -4.90 -8.37 1.17
CA VAL A 209 -4.04 -9.09 0.20
C VAL A 209 -4.79 -10.22 -0.53
N TYR A 210 -5.86 -10.75 0.07
CA TYR A 210 -6.70 -11.80 -0.53
C TYR A 210 -8.00 -11.25 -1.14
N SER A 211 -8.18 -9.93 -1.16
CA SER A 211 -9.34 -9.29 -1.75
C SER A 211 -9.12 -9.02 -3.25
N ASN A 212 -10.19 -8.63 -3.94
CA ASN A 212 -10.12 -8.15 -5.32
C ASN A 212 -9.81 -6.65 -5.39
N ASN A 213 -9.21 -6.08 -4.34
CA ASN A 213 -8.97 -4.66 -4.15
C ASN A 213 -7.51 -4.41 -3.71
N LEU A 214 -6.58 -4.90 -4.54
CA LEU A 214 -5.15 -4.68 -4.32
C LEU A 214 -4.77 -3.24 -4.67
N ASN A 215 -3.88 -2.68 -3.83
CA ASN A 215 -3.40 -1.32 -3.94
C ASN A 215 -1.89 -1.28 -4.18
N GLY A 216 -1.48 -0.51 -5.18
CA GLY A 216 -0.09 -0.25 -5.52
C GLY A 216 0.33 1.17 -5.17
N LEU A 217 1.58 1.35 -4.71
CA LEU A 217 2.20 2.64 -4.48
C LEU A 217 3.49 2.76 -5.30
N MET A 218 3.61 3.82 -6.09
CA MET A 218 4.84 4.17 -6.80
C MET A 218 5.63 5.19 -5.99
N ILE A 219 6.93 4.93 -5.79
CA ILE A 219 7.88 5.85 -5.17
C ILE A 219 9.13 5.98 -6.05
N LEU A 220 9.79 7.14 -5.97
CA LEU A 220 11.05 7.38 -6.67
C LEU A 220 12.22 7.13 -5.73
N VAL A 221 13.24 6.43 -6.21
CA VAL A 221 14.37 6.00 -5.37
C VAL A 221 15.72 6.09 -6.07
N ASP A 222 16.78 6.24 -5.31
CA ASP A 222 18.18 6.09 -5.75
C ASP A 222 18.45 4.70 -6.35
N LYS A 223 19.37 4.61 -7.32
CA LYS A 223 19.94 3.38 -7.88
C LYS A 223 20.48 2.41 -6.83
N ARG A 224 20.98 2.90 -5.70
CA ARG A 224 21.49 2.04 -4.62
C ARG A 224 20.34 1.28 -3.94
N ILE A 225 20.27 -0.04 -4.16
CA ILE A 225 19.20 -0.88 -3.62
C ILE A 225 19.21 -0.86 -2.08
N ASN A 226 20.39 -1.04 -1.48
CA ASN A 226 20.58 -1.14 -0.03
C ASN A 226 20.79 0.22 0.66
N SER A 227 20.52 1.35 -0.01
CA SER A 227 20.61 2.66 0.63
C SER A 227 19.31 3.01 1.36
N PHE A 228 19.36 3.09 2.68
CA PHE A 228 18.24 3.55 3.50
C PHE A 228 18.31 5.06 3.71
N ARG A 229 18.02 5.82 2.63
CA ARG A 229 17.95 7.29 2.66
C ARG A 229 16.61 7.78 2.11
N GLY A 230 16.20 8.99 2.50
CA GLY A 230 14.97 9.62 2.04
C GLY A 230 13.75 8.71 2.21
N ILE A 231 12.93 8.59 1.16
CA ILE A 231 11.71 7.79 1.17
C ILE A 231 11.95 6.28 1.38
N LYS A 232 13.11 5.74 0.95
CA LYS A 232 13.47 4.32 1.22
C LYS A 232 13.62 4.04 2.71
N LYS A 233 14.21 4.97 3.47
CA LYS A 233 14.29 4.85 4.93
C LYS A 233 12.91 4.88 5.57
N ILE A 234 12.06 5.82 5.13
CA ILE A 234 10.70 5.95 5.64
C ILE A 234 9.90 4.67 5.39
N LEU A 235 10.04 4.07 4.20
CA LEU A 235 9.45 2.79 3.84
C LEU A 235 9.98 1.66 4.73
N ALA A 236 11.30 1.53 4.89
CA ALA A 236 11.90 0.48 5.71
C ALA A 236 11.42 0.55 7.17
N ASP A 237 11.50 1.73 7.77
CA ASP A 237 10.99 1.98 9.11
C ASP A 237 9.47 1.69 9.22
N ALA A 238 8.69 1.89 8.15
CA ALA A 238 7.26 1.56 8.12
C ALA A 238 7.02 0.04 8.04
N CYS A 239 7.84 -0.68 7.29
CA CYS A 239 7.81 -2.13 7.23
C CYS A 239 8.23 -2.77 8.57
N GLU A 240 9.10 -2.13 9.35
CA GLU A 240 9.57 -2.62 10.65
C GLU A 240 8.59 -2.36 11.80
N GLN A 241 7.62 -1.44 11.63
CA GLN A 241 6.63 -1.11 12.67
C GLN A 241 5.63 -2.23 12.93
N SER A 242 5.45 -3.15 11.99
CA SER A 242 4.46 -4.21 12.06
C SER A 242 4.98 -5.49 11.46
N THR A 243 4.58 -6.63 12.01
CA THR A 243 5.00 -7.93 11.51
C THR A 243 4.43 -8.18 10.12
N GLU A 244 5.29 -8.43 9.15
CA GLU A 244 4.90 -8.94 7.84
C GLU A 244 4.50 -10.41 7.97
N LEU A 245 3.27 -10.76 7.54
CA LEU A 245 2.69 -12.10 7.75
C LEU A 245 2.63 -12.92 6.47
N HIS A 246 2.60 -12.27 5.30
CA HIS A 246 2.30 -12.92 4.03
C HIS A 246 3.50 -12.91 3.07
N PHE A 247 4.44 -11.99 3.26
CA PHE A 247 5.61 -11.84 2.41
C PHE A 247 6.92 -12.00 3.21
N PRO A 248 8.05 -12.23 2.52
CA PRO A 248 9.35 -12.12 3.18
C PRO A 248 9.58 -10.71 3.72
N GLU A 249 10.39 -10.60 4.78
CA GLU A 249 10.78 -9.30 5.33
C GLU A 249 11.38 -8.38 4.26
N PHE A 250 11.26 -7.06 4.46
CA PHE A 250 11.70 -6.07 3.48
C PHE A 250 13.17 -6.26 3.07
N GLY A 251 14.07 -6.52 4.02
CA GLY A 251 15.47 -6.80 3.74
C GLY A 251 15.68 -8.02 2.83
N SER A 252 14.96 -9.13 3.10
CA SER A 252 15.03 -10.35 2.27
C SER A 252 14.51 -10.10 0.84
N GLN A 253 13.48 -9.27 0.69
CA GLN A 253 13.00 -8.87 -0.63
C GLN A 253 14.05 -8.05 -1.39
N LEU A 254 14.74 -7.11 -0.73
CA LEU A 254 15.83 -6.34 -1.35
C LEU A 254 17.01 -7.22 -1.77
N GLU A 255 17.38 -8.21 -0.97
CA GLU A 255 18.42 -9.18 -1.33
C GLU A 255 18.05 -10.00 -2.58
N SER A 256 16.82 -10.50 -2.64
CA SER A 256 16.31 -11.22 -3.82
C SER A 256 16.25 -10.35 -5.07
N ILE A 257 15.91 -9.07 -4.91
CA ILE A 257 15.95 -8.07 -5.99
C ILE A 257 17.40 -7.88 -6.45
N GLN A 258 18.35 -7.67 -5.54
CA GLN A 258 19.76 -7.50 -5.88
C GLN A 258 20.32 -8.74 -6.61
N GLU A 259 19.95 -9.95 -6.19
CA GLU A 259 20.33 -11.17 -6.90
C GLU A 259 19.77 -11.20 -8.32
N THR A 260 18.51 -10.79 -8.49
CA THR A 260 17.87 -10.71 -9.81
C THR A 260 18.57 -9.69 -10.70
N VAL A 261 18.89 -8.50 -10.17
CA VAL A 261 19.65 -7.47 -10.88
C VAL A 261 21.01 -7.98 -11.30
N ASN A 262 21.73 -8.68 -10.41
CA ASN A 262 23.03 -9.28 -10.73
C ASN A 262 22.93 -10.33 -11.86
N ARG A 263 21.89 -11.17 -11.83
CA ARG A 263 21.62 -12.17 -12.88
C ARG A 263 21.28 -11.52 -14.23
N LEU A 264 20.55 -10.41 -14.24
CA LEU A 264 20.18 -9.68 -15.45
C LEU A 264 21.34 -8.85 -16.01
N GLY A 265 22.13 -8.21 -15.15
CA GLY A 265 23.33 -7.47 -15.52
C GLY A 265 24.40 -8.37 -16.14
N SER A 266 24.56 -9.59 -15.62
CA SER A 266 25.47 -10.60 -16.18
C SER A 266 25.07 -11.05 -17.60
N ARG A 267 23.82 -10.86 -18.04
CA ARG A 267 23.36 -11.23 -19.39
C ARG A 267 23.63 -10.15 -20.44
N HIS A 268 23.79 -8.90 -20.03
CA HIS A 268 24.03 -7.76 -20.93
C HIS A 268 25.53 -7.45 -21.13
N GLY A 269 26.44 -8.15 -20.43
CA GLY A 269 27.88 -7.95 -20.52
C GLY A 269 28.61 -9.07 -21.26
N ILE A 270 28.87 -8.89 -22.56
CA ILE A 270 30.09 -9.43 -23.17
C ILE A 270 31.23 -8.54 -22.66
N SER A 271 31.77 -8.86 -21.49
CA SER A 271 33.04 -8.27 -21.03
C SER A 271 33.81 -9.33 -20.26
N THR A 272 34.90 -9.75 -20.90
CA THR A 272 35.90 -10.70 -20.41
C THR A 272 36.81 -10.04 -19.38
N VAL A 273 36.32 -9.67 -18.20
CA VAL A 273 37.16 -9.51 -17.00
C VAL A 273 36.30 -9.79 -15.77
N LYS A 274 36.51 -10.95 -15.12
CA LYS A 274 35.94 -11.23 -13.81
C LYS A 274 36.71 -10.42 -12.75
N SER A 275 36.28 -9.19 -12.47
CA SER A 275 36.54 -8.55 -11.17
C SER A 275 35.67 -9.22 -10.11
N LYS A 276 36.27 -9.53 -8.97
CA LYS A 276 35.57 -9.99 -7.77
C LYS A 276 34.70 -8.83 -7.25
N CYS A 277 33.42 -9.09 -7.03
CA CYS A 277 32.48 -8.29 -6.22
C CYS A 277 31.80 -7.06 -6.84
N ASP A 278 31.47 -7.02 -8.14
CA ASP A 278 30.60 -5.96 -8.65
C ASP A 278 29.12 -6.37 -8.53
N CYS A 279 28.45 -5.89 -7.48
CA CYS A 279 26.99 -5.85 -7.46
C CYS A 279 26.52 -4.87 -8.55
N TYR A 280 25.67 -5.35 -9.46
CA TYR A 280 25.12 -4.51 -10.52
C TYR A 280 24.14 -3.51 -9.88
N GLU A 281 24.30 -2.23 -10.22
CA GLU A 281 23.34 -1.20 -9.84
C GLU A 281 22.23 -1.08 -10.91
N PRO A 282 20.96 -0.99 -10.49
CA PRO A 282 19.86 -0.61 -11.36
C PRO A 282 20.10 0.73 -12.08
N VAL A 283 19.52 0.86 -13.28
CA VAL A 283 19.65 2.04 -14.12
C VAL A 283 18.39 2.91 -14.00
N HIS A 284 18.53 4.19 -14.33
CA HIS A 284 17.40 5.13 -14.40
C HIS A 284 16.22 4.57 -15.23
N GLY A 285 15.03 4.52 -14.61
CA GLY A 285 13.81 3.95 -15.18
C GLY A 285 13.55 2.48 -14.84
N ASP A 286 14.50 1.77 -14.21
CA ASP A 286 14.23 0.43 -13.70
C ASP A 286 13.18 0.47 -12.59
N VAL A 287 12.36 -0.59 -12.50
CA VAL A 287 11.27 -0.71 -11.53
C VAL A 287 11.54 -1.90 -10.63
N LEU A 288 11.78 -1.63 -9.35
CA LEU A 288 11.91 -2.66 -8.32
C LEU A 288 10.55 -2.84 -7.64
N ILE A 289 10.18 -4.09 -7.33
CA ILE A 289 8.85 -4.40 -6.77
C ILE A 289 9.03 -5.08 -5.43
N THR A 290 8.39 -4.53 -4.40
CA THR A 290 8.29 -5.14 -3.07
C THR A 290 6.83 -5.31 -2.69
N LYS A 291 6.52 -6.31 -1.90
CA LYS A 291 5.16 -6.71 -1.52
C LYS A 291 5.01 -6.66 -0.01
N HIS A 292 3.86 -6.17 0.45
CA HIS A 292 3.63 -5.88 1.85
C HIS A 292 2.18 -6.20 2.22
N SER A 293 1.95 -6.74 3.41
CA SER A 293 0.62 -6.89 4.01
C SER A 293 0.43 -6.03 5.24
N ASN A 294 1.50 -5.36 5.65
CA ASN A 294 1.62 -4.69 6.95
C ASN A 294 1.64 -3.15 6.82
N LEU A 295 1.70 -2.63 5.58
CA LEU A 295 1.70 -1.20 5.26
C LEU A 295 0.28 -0.67 5.06
N ILE A 296 -0.02 0.45 5.72
CA ILE A 296 -1.30 1.16 5.63
C ILE A 296 -1.01 2.58 5.18
N SER A 297 -1.75 3.07 4.20
CA SER A 297 -1.66 4.45 3.74
C SER A 297 -2.34 5.43 4.69
N SER A 298 -2.02 6.72 4.55
CA SER A 298 -2.70 7.79 5.30
C SER A 298 -4.22 7.85 5.09
N THR A 299 -4.76 7.28 4.00
CA THR A 299 -6.21 7.24 3.74
C THR A 299 -6.90 6.06 4.43
N GLY A 300 -6.15 5.23 5.17
CA GLY A 300 -6.65 4.02 5.83
C GLY A 300 -6.67 2.79 4.91
N ASP A 301 -6.30 2.95 3.63
CA ASP A 301 -6.25 1.87 2.67
C ASP A 301 -4.92 1.11 2.80
N GLY A 302 -4.96 -0.21 2.65
CA GLY A 302 -3.76 -1.04 2.59
C GLY A 302 -2.82 -0.69 1.44
N ILE A 303 -1.51 -0.86 1.61
CA ILE A 303 -0.53 -0.80 0.52
C ILE A 303 0.03 -2.20 0.32
N ASN A 304 -0.32 -2.84 -0.80
CA ASN A 304 0.01 -4.25 -1.05
C ASN A 304 1.28 -4.42 -1.88
N VAL A 305 1.52 -3.50 -2.81
CA VAL A 305 2.67 -3.53 -3.72
C VAL A 305 3.32 -2.16 -3.77
N VAL A 306 4.63 -2.09 -3.57
CA VAL A 306 5.41 -0.86 -3.70
C VAL A 306 6.34 -0.98 -4.89
N PHE A 307 6.10 -0.13 -5.89
CA PHE A 307 6.91 0.07 -7.09
C PHE A 307 7.96 1.14 -6.81
N GLN A 308 9.21 0.72 -6.65
CA GLN A 308 10.34 1.61 -6.46
C GLN A 308 10.99 1.89 -7.81
N VAL A 309 10.70 3.05 -8.38
CA VAL A 309 11.23 3.45 -9.69
C VAL A 309 12.56 4.16 -9.49
N VAL A 310 13.60 3.62 -10.12
CA VAL A 310 14.96 4.12 -10.01
C VAL A 310 15.05 5.45 -10.75
N PHE A 311 15.36 6.49 -9.99
CA PHE A 311 15.43 7.86 -10.43
C PHE A 311 16.86 8.36 -10.20
N ASP A 312 17.47 8.89 -11.25
CA ASP A 312 18.82 9.42 -11.21
C ASP A 312 18.73 10.91 -11.53
N GLU A 313 19.04 11.74 -10.54
CA GLU A 313 18.88 13.20 -10.64
C GLU A 313 19.80 13.80 -11.71
N ASP A 314 20.92 13.14 -12.02
CA ASP A 314 21.85 13.57 -13.06
C ASP A 314 21.19 13.55 -14.46
N TYR A 315 20.23 12.65 -14.71
CA TYR A 315 19.49 12.57 -15.98
C TYR A 315 18.42 13.67 -16.15
N GLU A 316 18.02 14.33 -15.06
CA GLU A 316 17.00 15.38 -15.04
C GLU A 316 17.59 16.79 -14.84
N SER A 317 18.91 16.88 -14.63
CA SER A 317 19.71 18.10 -14.45
C SER A 317 19.52 19.19 -15.54
N ASN A 318 18.95 18.84 -16.69
CA ASN A 318 18.66 19.77 -17.79
C ASN A 318 17.27 20.45 -17.72
N ASN A 319 16.59 20.42 -16.57
CA ASN A 319 15.28 21.07 -16.38
C ASN A 319 14.24 20.62 -17.42
N ASN A 320 14.34 19.34 -17.83
CA ASN A 320 13.57 18.79 -18.92
C ASN A 320 12.12 18.59 -18.49
N ILE A 321 11.24 19.50 -18.92
CA ILE A 321 9.79 19.37 -18.75
C ILE A 321 9.29 18.02 -19.29
N ARG A 322 9.91 17.51 -20.36
CA ARG A 322 9.56 16.21 -20.98
C ARG A 322 10.00 15.03 -20.11
N ILE A 323 9.15 14.01 -20.07
CA ILE A 323 9.45 12.74 -19.43
C ILE A 323 10.42 11.95 -20.30
N PRO A 324 11.59 11.55 -19.76
CA PRO A 324 12.52 10.67 -20.46
C PRO A 324 11.85 9.35 -20.87
N SER A 325 12.31 8.73 -21.96
CA SER A 325 11.77 7.45 -22.44
C SER A 325 11.90 6.34 -21.40
N SER A 326 12.98 6.35 -20.60
CA SER A 326 13.18 5.44 -19.46
C SER A 326 12.03 5.52 -18.45
N LEU A 327 11.66 6.73 -18.01
CA LEU A 327 10.59 6.94 -17.04
C LEU A 327 9.21 6.67 -17.65
N HIS A 328 9.00 6.98 -18.94
CA HIS A 328 7.79 6.58 -19.65
C HIS A 328 7.64 5.05 -19.68
N ASN A 329 8.72 4.32 -19.96
CA ASN A 329 8.74 2.87 -19.94
C ASN A 329 8.48 2.33 -18.52
N ALA A 330 9.00 3.00 -17.48
CA ALA A 330 8.72 2.66 -16.08
C ALA A 330 7.22 2.78 -15.77
N ILE A 331 6.58 3.91 -16.12
CA ILE A 331 5.13 4.12 -15.93
C ILE A 331 4.35 3.02 -16.67
N SER A 332 4.73 2.74 -17.92
CA SER A 332 4.08 1.72 -18.74
C SER A 332 4.23 0.31 -18.14
N ALA A 333 5.41 -0.02 -17.61
CA ALA A 333 5.68 -1.29 -16.95
C ALA A 333 4.91 -1.43 -15.62
N VAL A 334 4.85 -0.37 -14.80
CA VAL A 334 4.07 -0.34 -13.56
C VAL A 334 2.59 -0.54 -13.88
N LEU A 335 2.03 0.24 -14.80
CA LEU A 335 0.63 0.10 -15.21
C LEU A 335 0.35 -1.28 -15.79
N ARG A 336 1.22 -1.82 -16.65
CA ARG A 336 1.07 -3.18 -17.17
C ARG A 336 1.03 -4.21 -16.05
N THR A 337 1.92 -4.08 -15.07
CA THR A 337 1.95 -4.94 -13.88
C THR A 337 0.63 -4.82 -13.11
N CYS A 338 0.07 -3.63 -12.97
CA CYS A 338 -1.24 -3.47 -12.34
C CYS A 338 -2.35 -4.23 -13.08
N PHE A 339 -2.35 -4.25 -14.41
CA PHE A 339 -3.31 -5.04 -15.19
C PHE A 339 -3.03 -6.55 -15.11
N ASP A 340 -1.76 -6.96 -15.14
CA ASP A 340 -1.34 -8.37 -15.12
C ASP A 340 -1.68 -9.07 -13.79
N TYR A 341 -1.67 -8.31 -12.69
CA TYR A 341 -1.83 -8.83 -11.32
C TYR A 341 -3.05 -8.24 -10.59
N ASP A 342 -4.04 -7.76 -11.33
CA ASP A 342 -5.31 -7.24 -10.80
C ASP A 342 -5.15 -6.21 -9.66
N ILE A 343 -4.14 -5.34 -9.79
CA ILE A 343 -3.98 -4.19 -8.90
C ILE A 343 -4.96 -3.11 -9.33
N THR A 344 -5.89 -2.82 -8.44
CA THR A 344 -7.10 -2.06 -8.77
C THR A 344 -6.99 -0.57 -8.48
N THR A 345 -6.08 -0.20 -7.57
CA THR A 345 -5.74 1.19 -7.25
C THR A 345 -4.24 1.38 -7.35
N LEU A 346 -3.79 2.42 -8.07
CA LEU A 346 -2.38 2.80 -8.13
C LEU A 346 -2.21 4.24 -7.65
N SER A 347 -1.42 4.45 -6.60
CA SER A 347 -1.01 5.77 -6.11
C SER A 347 0.38 6.12 -6.66
N LEU A 348 0.53 7.29 -7.31
CA LEU A 348 1.79 7.70 -7.92
C LEU A 348 2.09 9.20 -7.73
N PRO A 349 3.37 9.61 -7.66
CA PRO A 349 3.75 11.01 -7.49
C PRO A 349 3.40 11.84 -8.72
N LEU A 350 2.63 12.91 -8.56
CA LEU A 350 2.09 13.69 -9.68
C LEU A 350 3.17 14.36 -10.54
N LEU A 351 4.26 14.83 -9.93
CA LEU A 351 5.36 15.50 -10.64
C LEU A 351 6.40 14.53 -11.19
N LEU A 352 6.47 13.32 -10.62
CA LEU A 352 7.56 12.36 -10.83
C LEU A 352 8.95 13.00 -10.70
N VAL A 353 9.18 13.70 -9.58
CA VAL A 353 10.47 14.29 -9.22
C VAL A 353 10.81 13.90 -7.78
N SER A 354 12.10 13.62 -7.51
CA SER A 354 12.65 13.26 -6.20
C SER A 354 12.60 14.42 -5.19
N SER A 355 12.99 15.63 -5.62
CA SER A 355 12.92 16.85 -4.83
C SER A 355 12.71 18.07 -5.72
N VAL A 356 11.99 19.07 -5.23
CA VAL A 356 11.75 20.31 -6.01
C VAL A 356 12.89 21.28 -5.79
N SER A 357 13.53 21.68 -6.89
CA SER A 357 14.60 22.68 -6.92
C SER A 357 14.07 24.07 -7.28
N GLU A 358 14.85 25.11 -6.97
CA GLU A 358 14.46 26.52 -7.16
C GLU A 358 14.14 26.90 -8.61
N ASN A 359 14.70 26.16 -9.59
CA ASN A 359 14.46 26.35 -11.02
C ASN A 359 13.09 25.82 -11.51
N MET A 360 12.34 25.11 -10.66
CA MET A 360 11.03 24.52 -10.99
C MET A 360 9.90 25.46 -10.54
N ASP A 361 9.69 26.55 -11.27
CA ASP A 361 8.64 27.53 -10.97
C ASP A 361 7.20 26.97 -11.16
N LYS A 362 6.18 27.78 -10.84
CA LYS A 362 4.77 27.37 -10.97
C LYS A 362 4.42 26.92 -12.40
N SER A 363 4.97 27.60 -13.41
CA SER A 363 4.72 27.32 -14.82
C SER A 363 5.33 25.99 -15.24
N TRP A 364 6.56 25.73 -14.80
CA TRP A 364 7.26 24.48 -15.02
C TRP A 364 6.49 23.31 -14.39
N ARG A 365 6.04 23.45 -13.14
CA ARG A 365 5.25 22.40 -12.47
C ARG A 365 3.96 22.09 -13.21
N ALA A 366 3.21 23.11 -13.64
CA ALA A 366 2.00 22.92 -14.43
C ALA A 366 2.27 22.14 -15.74
N LYS A 367 3.32 22.53 -16.49
CA LYS A 367 3.71 21.82 -17.71
C LYS A 367 4.18 20.40 -17.44
N ARG A 368 4.92 20.17 -16.33
CA ARG A 368 5.37 18.84 -15.93
C ARG A 368 4.18 17.94 -15.60
N VAL A 369 3.22 18.43 -14.81
CA VAL A 369 1.96 17.72 -14.55
C VAL A 369 1.28 17.31 -15.86
N GLU A 370 1.12 18.24 -16.80
CA GLU A 370 0.54 17.94 -18.11
C GLU A 370 1.28 16.83 -18.85
N THR A 371 2.63 16.82 -18.83
CA THR A 371 3.42 15.75 -19.46
C THR A 371 3.27 14.40 -18.78
N VAL A 372 3.22 14.35 -17.44
CA VAL A 372 3.00 13.11 -16.66
C VAL A 372 1.64 12.52 -16.98
N LEU A 373 0.61 13.37 -16.96
CA LEU A 373 -0.74 12.97 -17.32
C LEU A 373 -0.84 12.48 -18.76
N LYS A 374 -0.14 13.09 -19.72
CA LYS A 374 -0.06 12.60 -21.10
C LYS A 374 0.62 11.23 -21.21
N ALA A 375 1.71 11.00 -20.48
CA ALA A 375 2.38 9.70 -20.45
C ALA A 375 1.48 8.61 -19.85
N VAL A 376 0.87 8.87 -18.70
CA VAL A 376 -0.10 7.96 -18.05
C VAL A 376 -1.27 7.68 -18.99
N LYS A 377 -1.83 8.71 -19.63
CA LYS A 377 -2.92 8.56 -20.62
C LYS A 377 -2.51 7.67 -21.78
N GLY A 378 -1.31 7.89 -22.34
CA GLY A 378 -0.77 7.09 -23.44
C GLY A 378 -0.68 5.61 -23.09
N ALA A 379 -0.04 5.31 -21.96
CA ALA A 379 0.12 3.95 -21.45
C ALA A 379 -1.24 3.28 -21.14
N LEU A 380 -2.18 4.01 -20.52
CA LEU A 380 -3.54 3.49 -20.27
C LEU A 380 -4.28 3.20 -21.57
N MET A 381 -4.23 4.10 -22.55
CA MET A 381 -4.89 3.90 -23.83
C MET A 381 -4.35 2.68 -24.57
N GLU A 382 -3.05 2.40 -24.47
CA GLU A 382 -2.46 1.17 -24.99
C GLU A 382 -2.99 -0.06 -24.22
N LEU A 383 -2.94 -0.04 -22.89
CA LEU A 383 -3.35 -1.19 -22.07
C LEU A 383 -4.84 -1.54 -22.21
N ILE A 384 -5.73 -0.54 -22.22
CA ILE A 384 -7.18 -0.74 -22.37
C ILE A 384 -7.53 -1.38 -23.72
N THR A 385 -6.75 -1.08 -24.77
CA THR A 385 -7.01 -1.68 -26.09
C THR A 385 -6.73 -3.17 -26.13
N TRP A 386 -5.83 -3.67 -25.28
CA TRP A 386 -5.39 -5.06 -25.28
C TRP A 386 -5.91 -5.86 -24.09
N ARG A 387 -6.24 -5.20 -22.98
CA ARG A 387 -6.60 -5.82 -21.69
C ARG A 387 -7.81 -5.14 -21.08
N GLY A 388 -8.71 -5.95 -20.51
CA GLY A 388 -9.94 -5.49 -19.86
C GLY A 388 -9.69 -4.55 -18.66
N PRO A 389 -10.76 -4.01 -18.05
CA PRO A 389 -10.66 -2.93 -17.07
C PRO A 389 -10.27 -3.43 -15.66
N ASN A 390 -9.02 -3.83 -15.46
CA ASN A 390 -8.55 -4.35 -14.17
C ASN A 390 -8.20 -3.20 -13.19
N LEU A 391 -7.48 -2.19 -13.67
CA LEU A 391 -7.18 -0.99 -12.91
C LEU A 391 -8.42 -0.08 -12.87
N ARG A 392 -8.93 0.21 -11.67
CA ARG A 392 -10.17 0.99 -11.46
C ARG A 392 -9.89 2.42 -11.02
N SER A 393 -8.83 2.64 -10.25
CA SER A 393 -8.51 3.95 -9.69
C SER A 393 -7.03 4.30 -9.79
N ILE A 394 -6.74 5.57 -10.06
CA ILE A 394 -5.39 6.12 -10.05
C ILE A 394 -5.39 7.33 -9.12
N GLN A 395 -4.51 7.32 -8.13
CA GLN A 395 -4.34 8.41 -7.18
C GLN A 395 -3.05 9.19 -7.51
N PHE A 396 -3.20 10.47 -7.79
CA PHE A 396 -2.11 11.40 -8.03
C PHE A 396 -1.75 12.11 -6.73
N LEU A 397 -0.54 11.84 -6.24
CA LEU A 397 0.00 12.42 -5.01
C LEU A 397 0.71 13.74 -5.34
N ALA A 398 0.09 14.85 -4.98
CA ALA A 398 0.64 16.19 -5.11
C ALA A 398 1.38 16.57 -3.82
N PRO A 399 2.61 17.13 -3.90
CA PRO A 399 3.36 17.52 -2.71
C PRO A 399 2.58 18.42 -1.75
N SER A 400 2.80 18.24 -0.44
CA SER A 400 2.01 18.88 0.62
C SER A 400 2.20 20.41 0.70
N TRP A 401 3.33 20.93 0.23
CA TRP A 401 3.65 22.37 0.22
C TRP A 401 2.99 23.18 -0.92
N ILE A 402 2.21 22.53 -1.79
CA ILE A 402 1.55 23.20 -2.93
C ILE A 402 0.31 23.97 -2.46
N THR A 403 0.16 25.22 -2.93
CA THR A 403 -0.97 26.08 -2.55
C THR A 403 -2.31 25.61 -3.12
N ASP A 404 -3.42 26.11 -2.58
CA ASP A 404 -4.77 25.85 -3.12
C ASP A 404 -4.92 26.32 -4.57
N GLU A 405 -4.33 27.46 -4.91
CA GLU A 405 -4.33 27.98 -6.27
C GLU A 405 -3.63 27.03 -7.25
N GLU A 406 -2.45 26.53 -6.90
CA GLU A 406 -1.70 25.59 -7.75
C GLU A 406 -2.40 24.24 -7.85
N LEU A 407 -2.98 23.74 -6.76
CA LEU A 407 -3.76 22.51 -6.79
C LEU A 407 -4.99 22.64 -7.71
N ASN A 408 -5.66 23.81 -7.69
CA ASN A 408 -6.76 24.10 -8.61
C ASN A 408 -6.29 24.14 -10.07
N VAL A 409 -5.08 24.67 -10.34
CA VAL A 409 -4.48 24.59 -11.69
C VAL A 409 -4.29 23.13 -12.10
N PHE A 410 -3.74 22.27 -11.23
CA PHE A 410 -3.56 20.85 -11.54
C PHE A 410 -4.88 20.12 -11.77
N ARG A 411 -5.91 20.44 -10.98
CA ARG A 411 -7.29 19.97 -11.20
C ARG A 411 -7.78 20.29 -12.61
N GLN A 412 -7.59 21.53 -13.06
CA GLN A 412 -7.99 21.94 -14.41
C GLN A 412 -7.18 21.19 -15.47
N ILE A 413 -5.88 20.98 -15.26
CA ILE A 413 -5.04 20.20 -16.18
C ILE A 413 -5.51 18.74 -16.26
N ILE A 414 -5.86 18.09 -15.15
CA ILE A 414 -6.41 16.72 -15.14
C ILE A 414 -7.72 16.69 -15.94
N SER A 415 -8.62 17.62 -15.65
CA SER A 415 -9.90 17.74 -16.36
C SER A 415 -9.67 17.89 -17.88
N ASN A 416 -8.83 18.84 -18.30
CA ASN A 416 -8.55 19.10 -19.71
C ASN A 416 -7.78 17.96 -20.41
N SER A 417 -6.93 17.24 -19.68
CA SER A 417 -6.12 16.15 -20.24
C SER A 417 -6.94 14.89 -20.50
N PHE A 418 -7.99 14.64 -19.72
CA PHE A 418 -8.69 13.36 -19.68
C PHE A 418 -10.18 13.42 -20.00
N LEU A 419 -10.87 14.51 -19.68
CA LEU A 419 -12.28 14.68 -20.01
C LEU A 419 -12.34 15.20 -21.46
N GLN A 420 -12.95 14.42 -22.35
CA GLN A 420 -13.19 14.89 -23.71
C GLN A 420 -14.09 16.13 -23.68
N PRO A 421 -13.87 17.12 -24.55
CA PRO A 421 -14.90 18.13 -24.79
C PRO A 421 -16.17 17.41 -25.25
N ASN A 422 -17.31 17.73 -24.62
CA ASN A 422 -18.60 17.29 -25.11
C ASN A 422 -18.69 17.64 -26.60
N PRO A 423 -19.08 16.72 -27.49
CA PRO A 423 -19.29 17.08 -28.87
C PRO A 423 -20.35 18.19 -28.89
N LEU A 424 -19.95 19.37 -29.36
CA LEU A 424 -20.89 20.43 -29.66
C LEU A 424 -21.79 19.89 -30.77
N ILE A 425 -22.99 19.45 -30.40
CA ILE A 425 -24.04 19.18 -31.36
C ILE A 425 -24.40 20.55 -31.92
N VAL A 426 -23.86 20.88 -33.09
CA VAL A 426 -24.33 22.03 -33.86
C VAL A 426 -25.75 21.66 -34.30
N VAL A 427 -26.74 22.29 -33.67
CA VAL A 427 -28.16 22.19 -34.02
C VAL A 427 -28.44 23.07 -35.24
#